data_AF-A0AA48HYY8-F1
#
_entry.id   AF-A0AA48HYY8-F1
#
_cell.length_a   1.000
_cell.length_b   1.000
_cell.length_c   1.000
_cell.angle_alpha   90.00
_cell.angle_beta   90.00
_cell.angle_gamma   90.00
#
_symmetry.space_group_name_H-M   'P 1'
#
loop_
_entity.id
_entity.type
_entity.pdbx_description
1 polymer ?
#
loop_
_entity_poly.entity_id
_entity_poly.type
_entity_poly.pdbx_seq_one_letter_code
_entity_poly.pdbx_strand_id
1 'polypeptide(L)'
;MIYYKKIKNYKICANLNESENISSYIGFVGKYPDIDNLFVINKFRQNKNNEENFKEFFYYFKSKKNKDFMDFFSEKNCFFAVFKYKKIQNLKYQYNKEKCIDAFGKRFKVFENIMIKLYNIINLGCIPSLILRNITKYENILVDNNDIFYFNYELKYFSREKISKKEIFKNISEIISTMFETEISYKYNKMIRIIFQKCELNLYASIPELIIDFKKNERSIRISSFMMYMKNQFAIRKNLISRLAQTVIIPSLLIAFFYLIFSKIFVKKIKDEKEIIIGETVYSIGNQENNKNKKITMDINLESPKQKEKTENIMLSPNEKLEFEDYIIQNGDTFGSLCIKFYGDEKFVSAISSFNSMNDKDLLFPGKILRIPLRSSIIKKLEERKETE
;
A
#
# COMPACT_ATOMS: atom_id res chain seq x y z
N MET A 1 12.12 -32.50 41.93
CA MET A 1 11.93 -31.42 42.90
C MET A 1 11.34 -30.22 42.19
N ILE A 2 10.06 -29.92 42.40
CA ILE A 2 9.43 -28.68 41.96
C ILE A 2 9.76 -27.65 43.05
N TYR A 3 10.48 -26.59 42.71
CA TYR A 3 10.76 -25.52 43.64
C TYR A 3 9.53 -24.62 43.73
N TYR A 4 8.93 -24.52 44.92
CA TYR A 4 7.87 -23.56 45.20
C TYR A 4 8.48 -22.18 45.43
N LYS A 5 8.79 -21.44 44.36
CA LYS A 5 8.96 -19.99 44.45
C LYS A 5 7.59 -19.33 44.49
N LYS A 6 7.43 -18.29 45.30
CA LYS A 6 6.20 -17.48 45.34
C LYS A 6 6.28 -16.38 44.29
N ILE A 7 5.13 -16.00 43.73
CA ILE A 7 4.98 -14.77 42.94
C ILE A 7 5.48 -13.56 43.72
N LYS A 8 5.53 -13.63 45.06
CA LYS A 8 6.07 -12.59 45.95
C LYS A 8 7.46 -12.07 45.58
N ASN A 9 8.27 -12.86 44.86
CA ASN A 9 9.59 -12.40 44.39
C ASN A 9 9.48 -11.42 43.22
N TYR A 10 8.37 -11.44 42.49
CA TYR A 10 8.07 -10.56 41.38
C TYR A 10 6.97 -9.58 41.76
N LYS A 11 7.24 -8.29 41.64
CA LYS A 11 6.23 -7.24 41.80
C LYS A 11 5.59 -6.97 40.45
N ILE A 12 4.29 -7.25 40.32
CA ILE A 12 3.52 -6.99 39.10
C ILE A 12 3.36 -5.47 38.95
N CYS A 13 3.61 -4.95 37.75
CA CYS A 13 3.48 -3.53 37.44
C CYS A 13 2.52 -3.24 36.27
N ALA A 14 2.24 -4.21 35.40
CA ALA A 14 1.24 -4.07 34.34
C ALA A 14 0.60 -5.41 33.97
N ASN A 15 -0.64 -5.35 33.51
CA ASN A 15 -1.33 -6.47 32.87
C ASN A 15 -1.21 -6.32 31.35
N LEU A 16 -0.77 -7.37 30.66
CA LEU A 16 -0.67 -7.40 29.20
C LEU A 16 -1.92 -8.03 28.59
N ASN A 17 -2.32 -9.18 29.13
CA ASN A 17 -3.46 -9.94 28.64
C ASN A 17 -4.05 -10.80 29.75
N GLU A 18 -5.36 -10.98 29.71
CA GLU A 18 -6.09 -11.82 30.65
C GLU A 18 -7.10 -12.70 29.89
N SER A 19 -6.90 -14.01 29.97
CA SER A 19 -7.83 -15.01 29.44
C SER A 19 -8.07 -16.11 30.46
N GLU A 20 -9.08 -16.94 30.23
CA GLU A 20 -9.46 -18.02 31.14
C GLU A 20 -8.33 -19.03 31.42
N ASN A 21 -7.54 -19.36 30.38
CA ASN A 21 -6.49 -20.39 30.48
C ASN A 21 -5.10 -19.78 30.75
N ILE A 22 -4.83 -18.57 30.26
CA ILE A 22 -3.53 -17.90 30.38
C ILE A 22 -3.70 -16.40 30.63
N SER A 23 -2.95 -15.87 31.58
CA SER A 23 -2.81 -14.42 31.80
C SER A 23 -1.34 -14.04 31.73
N SER A 24 -1.03 -12.88 31.15
CA SER A 24 0.34 -12.38 31.00
C SER A 24 0.49 -11.03 31.69
N TYR A 25 1.55 -10.89 32.48
CA TYR A 25 1.83 -9.68 33.25
C TYR A 25 3.25 -9.21 33.01
N ILE A 26 3.50 -7.91 33.16
CA ILE A 26 4.85 -7.39 33.36
C ILE A 26 5.10 -7.29 34.86
N GLY A 27 6.21 -7.85 35.32
CA GLY A 27 6.69 -7.68 36.68
C GLY A 27 8.18 -7.42 36.74
N PHE A 28 8.66 -7.05 37.92
CA PHE A 28 10.07 -6.83 38.17
C PHE A 28 10.53 -7.44 39.50
N VAL A 29 11.84 -7.67 39.62
CA VAL A 29 12.47 -8.14 40.87
C VAL A 29 13.30 -7.01 41.47
N GLY A 30 13.08 -6.72 42.76
CA GLY A 30 13.86 -5.71 43.52
C GLY A 30 13.04 -4.54 44.04
N LYS A 31 13.69 -3.39 44.25
CA LYS A 31 13.07 -2.19 44.81
C LYS A 31 12.26 -1.42 43.76
N TYR A 32 12.84 -1.18 42.58
CA TYR A 32 12.25 -0.40 41.48
C TYR A 32 12.40 -1.13 40.14
N PRO A 33 11.49 -0.91 39.17
CA PRO A 33 11.62 -1.46 37.83
C PRO A 33 12.77 -0.79 37.08
N ASP A 34 13.61 -1.61 36.47
CA ASP A 34 14.77 -1.26 35.66
C ASP A 34 14.84 -2.18 34.43
N ILE A 35 15.57 -1.79 33.40
CA ILE A 35 15.65 -2.49 32.12
C ILE A 35 16.11 -3.95 32.31
N ASP A 36 17.04 -4.21 33.23
CA ASP A 36 17.60 -5.53 33.45
C ASP A 36 16.80 -6.42 34.41
N ASN A 37 15.81 -5.86 35.12
CA ASN A 37 15.03 -6.58 36.11
C ASN A 37 13.54 -6.72 35.76
N LEU A 38 13.18 -6.46 34.49
CA LEU A 38 11.82 -6.60 33.98
C LEU A 38 11.58 -7.97 33.34
N PHE A 39 10.40 -8.52 33.58
CA PHE A 39 10.00 -9.86 33.16
C PHE A 39 8.56 -9.92 32.66
N VAL A 40 8.31 -10.80 31.68
CA VAL A 40 6.97 -11.25 31.31
C VAL A 40 6.65 -12.49 32.13
N ILE A 41 5.58 -12.41 32.91
CA ILE A 41 5.11 -13.47 33.79
C ILE A 41 3.85 -14.06 33.18
N ASN A 42 3.97 -15.25 32.60
CA ASN A 42 2.84 -15.98 32.05
C ASN A 42 2.27 -16.90 33.12
N LYS A 43 1.03 -16.66 33.54
CA LYS A 43 0.28 -17.41 34.53
C LYS A 43 -0.68 -18.37 33.83
N PHE A 44 -0.65 -19.62 34.25
CA PHE A 44 -1.48 -20.69 33.72
C PHE A 44 -2.30 -21.31 34.84
N ARG A 45 -3.60 -21.52 34.59
CA ARG A 45 -4.44 -22.30 35.50
C ARG A 45 -4.06 -23.78 35.42
N GLN A 46 -3.84 -24.44 36.55
CA GLN A 46 -3.65 -25.90 36.58
C GLN A 46 -5.02 -26.57 36.38
N ASN A 47 -5.27 -26.96 35.13
CA ASN A 47 -6.45 -27.70 34.69
C ASN A 47 -6.02 -28.70 33.61
N LYS A 48 -6.94 -29.58 33.18
CA LYS A 48 -6.67 -30.55 32.10
C LYS A 48 -6.17 -29.88 30.80
N ASN A 49 -6.59 -28.64 30.53
CA ASN A 49 -6.19 -27.91 29.32
C ASN A 49 -4.70 -27.54 29.31
N ASN A 50 -4.10 -27.34 30.48
CA ASN A 50 -2.73 -26.87 30.61
C ASN A 50 -1.77 -27.96 31.12
N GLU A 51 -2.22 -29.20 31.27
CA GLU A 51 -1.37 -30.29 31.77
C GLU A 51 -0.22 -30.61 30.81
N GLU A 52 -0.51 -30.66 29.50
CA GLU A 52 0.53 -30.86 28.48
C GLU A 52 1.50 -29.68 28.42
N ASN A 53 0.97 -28.44 28.45
CA ASN A 53 1.78 -27.23 28.53
C ASN A 53 2.69 -27.24 29.77
N PHE A 54 2.19 -27.65 30.94
CA PHE A 54 3.02 -27.75 32.13
C PHE A 54 4.23 -28.68 31.89
N LYS A 55 4.00 -29.86 31.30
CA LYS A 55 5.06 -30.83 30.99
C LYS A 55 6.06 -30.24 29.99
N GLU A 56 5.58 -29.67 28.87
CA GLU A 56 6.43 -29.05 27.84
C GLU A 56 7.31 -27.93 28.42
N PHE A 57 6.70 -27.00 29.18
CA PHE A 57 7.44 -25.89 29.79
C PHE A 57 8.43 -26.36 30.85
N PHE A 58 8.08 -27.38 31.65
CA PHE A 58 9.00 -27.93 32.65
C PHE A 58 10.25 -28.54 32.01
N TYR A 59 10.08 -29.35 30.95
CA TYR A 59 11.21 -29.92 30.22
C TYR A 59 12.03 -28.83 29.51
N TYR A 60 11.35 -27.85 28.90
CA TYR A 60 12.02 -26.74 28.25
C TYR A 60 12.85 -25.89 29.23
N PHE A 61 12.29 -25.57 30.39
CA PHE A 61 13.00 -24.86 31.47
C PHE A 61 14.23 -25.63 31.94
N LYS A 62 14.08 -26.94 32.21
CA LYS A 62 15.19 -27.80 32.63
C LYS A 62 16.32 -27.88 31.61
N SER A 63 16.00 -27.81 30.32
CA SER A 63 17.00 -27.89 29.26
C SER A 63 17.97 -26.71 29.25
N LYS A 64 17.62 -25.57 29.89
CA LYS A 64 18.38 -24.31 29.88
C LYS A 64 18.78 -23.83 28.48
N LYS A 65 18.09 -24.28 27.43
CA LYS A 65 18.39 -23.92 26.03
C LYS A 65 18.07 -22.46 25.72
N ASN A 66 17.12 -21.86 26.45
CA ASN A 66 16.72 -20.47 26.28
C ASN A 66 17.19 -19.62 27.46
N LYS A 67 18.10 -18.68 27.19
CA LYS A 67 18.62 -17.74 28.19
C LYS A 67 17.59 -16.72 28.68
N ASP A 68 16.52 -16.53 27.91
CA ASP A 68 15.43 -15.62 28.28
C ASP A 68 14.40 -16.31 29.17
N PHE A 69 14.39 -17.64 29.30
CA PHE A 69 13.50 -18.38 30.19
C PHE A 69 14.09 -18.43 31.61
N MET A 70 13.66 -17.52 32.46
CA MET A 70 14.31 -17.20 33.73
C MET A 70 13.83 -18.04 34.90
N ASP A 71 12.53 -18.34 34.97
CA ASP A 71 11.95 -19.03 36.12
C ASP A 71 10.71 -19.84 35.72
N PHE A 72 10.51 -20.95 36.41
CA PHE A 72 9.34 -21.80 36.26
C PHE A 72 8.93 -22.38 37.60
N PHE A 73 7.74 -22.03 38.08
CA PHE A 73 7.27 -22.42 39.41
C PHE A 73 5.75 -22.58 39.46
N SER A 74 5.26 -23.18 40.55
CA SER A 74 3.85 -23.35 40.82
C SER A 74 3.48 -22.68 42.14
N GLU A 75 2.31 -22.03 42.18
CA GLU A 75 1.74 -21.46 43.39
C GLU A 75 0.21 -21.62 43.35
N LYS A 76 -0.35 -22.20 44.43
CA LYS A 76 -1.78 -22.59 44.52
C LYS A 76 -2.15 -23.50 43.33
N ASN A 77 -3.23 -23.18 42.61
CA ASN A 77 -3.71 -23.92 41.43
C ASN A 77 -3.22 -23.28 40.11
N CYS A 78 -2.03 -22.69 40.11
CA CYS A 78 -1.43 -22.08 38.93
C CYS A 78 0.04 -22.47 38.79
N PHE A 79 0.53 -22.48 37.56
CA PHE A 79 1.97 -22.46 37.28
C PHE A 79 2.34 -21.22 36.48
N PHE A 80 3.61 -20.85 36.55
CA PHE A 80 4.13 -19.60 36.02
C PHE A 80 5.36 -19.88 35.19
N ALA A 81 5.43 -19.29 34.01
CA ALA A 81 6.60 -19.27 33.15
C ALA A 81 7.07 -17.82 32.97
N VAL A 82 8.28 -17.53 33.46
CA VAL A 82 8.83 -16.18 33.54
C VAL A 82 9.93 -16.01 32.51
N PHE A 83 9.78 -14.99 31.65
CA PHE A 83 10.75 -14.66 30.63
C PHE A 83 11.28 -13.25 30.81
N LYS A 84 12.50 -12.95 30.32
CA LYS A 84 13.00 -11.58 30.26
C LYS A 84 12.08 -10.71 29.42
N TYR A 85 11.76 -9.52 29.91
CA TYR A 85 11.00 -8.52 29.18
C TYR A 85 11.93 -7.40 28.71
N LYS A 86 11.74 -6.95 27.48
CA LYS A 86 12.40 -5.76 26.95
C LYS A 86 11.34 -4.74 26.59
N LYS A 87 11.46 -3.54 27.13
CA LYS A 87 10.58 -2.41 26.84
C LYS A 87 10.95 -1.78 25.50
N ILE A 88 10.67 -2.50 24.41
CA ILE A 88 10.98 -2.14 23.03
C ILE A 88 9.69 -2.20 22.21
N GLN A 89 9.63 -1.44 21.11
CA GLN A 89 8.47 -1.41 20.22
C GLN A 89 8.39 -2.70 19.39
N ASN A 90 7.17 -3.14 19.10
CA ASN A 90 6.93 -4.29 18.23
C ASN A 90 7.01 -3.90 16.74
N LEU A 91 7.04 -4.91 15.86
CA LEU A 91 7.15 -4.71 14.40
C LEU A 91 6.10 -3.75 13.85
N LYS A 92 4.85 -3.83 14.31
CA LYS A 92 3.76 -3.00 13.81
C LYS A 92 3.95 -1.53 14.16
N TYR A 93 4.47 -1.25 15.34
CA TYR A 93 4.79 0.12 15.71
C TYR A 93 6.02 0.61 14.93
N GLN A 94 7.09 -0.19 14.88
CA GLN A 94 8.36 0.18 14.24
C GLN A 94 8.20 0.48 12.75
N TYR A 95 7.49 -0.40 12.03
CA TYR A 95 7.32 -0.31 10.58
C TYR A 95 5.95 0.18 10.16
N ASN A 96 5.29 0.97 11.03
CA ASN A 96 4.03 1.61 10.69
C ASN A 96 4.19 2.44 9.41
N LYS A 97 3.33 2.22 8.42
CA LYS A 97 3.34 2.91 7.11
C LYS A 97 3.38 4.44 7.20
N GLU A 98 2.74 5.03 8.20
CA GLU A 98 2.70 6.49 8.38
C GLU A 98 4.01 7.07 8.94
N LYS A 99 4.81 6.25 9.62
CA LYS A 99 6.03 6.69 10.33
C LYS A 99 7.32 6.11 9.75
N CYS A 100 7.22 5.02 8.99
CA CYS A 100 8.37 4.26 8.51
C CYS A 100 9.04 4.97 7.32
N ILE A 101 10.22 5.55 7.57
CA ILE A 101 11.07 6.18 6.55
C ILE A 101 12.16 5.21 6.05
N ASP A 102 12.24 4.02 6.65
CA ASP A 102 13.32 3.07 6.37
C ASP A 102 13.29 2.51 4.95
N ALA A 103 14.47 2.49 4.33
CA ALA A 103 14.65 1.88 3.03
C ALA A 103 14.34 0.38 3.08
N PHE A 104 13.67 -0.12 2.04
CA PHE A 104 13.32 -1.55 1.90
C PHE A 104 14.48 -2.49 2.24
N GLY A 105 15.70 -2.19 1.77
CA GLY A 105 16.87 -3.04 2.01
C GLY A 105 17.21 -3.23 3.49
N LYS A 106 17.03 -2.19 4.33
CA LYS A 106 17.26 -2.28 5.78
C LYS A 106 16.20 -3.18 6.43
N ARG A 107 14.92 -2.90 6.14
CA ARG A 107 13.78 -3.71 6.63
C ARG A 107 13.90 -5.17 6.21
N PHE A 108 14.31 -5.42 4.97
CA PHE A 108 14.54 -6.76 4.46
C PHE A 108 15.65 -7.48 5.20
N LYS A 109 16.72 -6.79 5.59
CA LYS A 109 17.79 -7.40 6.40
C LYS A 109 17.28 -7.83 7.78
N VAL A 110 16.47 -7.00 8.43
CA VAL A 110 15.82 -7.35 9.71
C VAL A 110 14.89 -8.53 9.54
N PHE A 111 14.04 -8.51 8.51
CA PHE A 111 13.15 -9.62 8.16
C PHE A 111 13.91 -10.94 7.94
N GLU A 112 14.99 -10.90 7.16
CA GLU A 112 15.85 -12.05 6.90
C GLU A 112 16.39 -12.64 8.22
N ASN A 113 16.92 -11.80 9.10
CA ASN A 113 17.47 -12.22 10.39
C ASN A 113 16.39 -12.88 11.28
N ILE A 114 15.17 -12.31 11.29
CA ILE A 114 14.02 -12.90 12.00
C ILE A 114 13.69 -14.28 11.41
N MET A 115 13.57 -14.39 10.09
CA MET A 115 13.22 -15.65 9.43
C MET A 115 14.25 -16.75 9.67
N ILE A 116 15.55 -16.43 9.59
CA ILE A 116 16.64 -17.37 9.90
C ILE A 116 16.52 -17.85 11.35
N LYS A 117 16.27 -16.94 12.30
CA LYS A 117 16.14 -17.31 13.71
C LYS A 117 14.91 -18.18 13.97
N LEU A 118 13.77 -17.86 13.35
CA LEU A 118 12.56 -18.68 13.44
C LEU A 118 12.80 -20.09 12.87
N TYR A 119 13.42 -20.19 11.70
CA TYR A 119 13.79 -21.48 11.11
C TYR A 119 14.64 -22.33 12.06
N ASN A 120 15.66 -21.72 12.67
CA ASN A 120 16.50 -22.41 13.65
C ASN A 120 15.70 -22.87 14.88
N ILE A 121 14.82 -22.02 15.42
CA ILE A 121 13.97 -22.38 16.57
C ILE A 121 13.03 -23.54 16.24
N ILE A 122 12.39 -23.51 15.07
CA ILE A 122 11.46 -24.54 14.62
C ILE A 122 12.18 -25.88 14.45
N ASN A 123 13.35 -25.89 13.80
CA ASN A 123 14.09 -27.12 13.54
C ASN A 123 14.77 -27.73 14.76
N LEU A 124 15.05 -26.93 15.80
CA LEU A 124 15.60 -27.46 17.05
C LEU A 124 14.61 -28.37 17.80
N GLY A 125 13.32 -28.38 17.44
CA GLY A 125 12.32 -29.36 17.85
C GLY A 125 12.00 -29.43 19.35
N CYS A 126 12.57 -28.55 20.16
CA CYS A 126 12.53 -28.62 21.62
C CYS A 126 11.76 -27.47 22.27
N ILE A 127 11.06 -26.65 21.49
CA ILE A 127 10.30 -25.50 22.00
C ILE A 127 8.83 -25.89 22.21
N PRO A 128 8.21 -25.54 23.35
CA PRO A 128 6.78 -25.76 23.56
C PRO A 128 5.92 -25.17 22.45
N SER A 129 4.88 -25.90 22.04
CA SER A 129 4.03 -25.53 20.89
C SER A 129 3.37 -24.17 21.12
N LEU A 130 2.98 -23.90 22.37
CA LEU A 130 2.38 -22.63 22.79
C LEU A 130 3.36 -21.45 22.65
N ILE A 131 4.65 -21.64 23.00
CA ILE A 131 5.65 -20.59 22.81
C ILE A 131 5.81 -20.30 21.33
N LEU A 132 5.95 -21.35 20.50
CA LEU A 132 6.14 -21.20 19.06
C LEU A 132 4.98 -20.44 18.38
N ARG A 133 3.74 -20.72 18.81
CA ARG A 133 2.53 -20.01 18.36
C ARG A 133 2.55 -18.51 18.64
N ASN A 134 3.10 -18.12 19.78
CA ASN A 134 3.12 -16.73 20.20
C ASN A 134 4.32 -15.96 19.65
N ILE A 135 5.53 -16.53 19.65
CA ILE A 135 6.74 -15.84 19.15
C ILE A 135 6.73 -15.62 17.63
N THR A 136 5.94 -16.39 16.89
CA THR A 136 5.77 -16.21 15.44
C THR A 136 4.82 -15.07 15.10
N LYS A 137 4.10 -14.51 16.08
CA LYS A 137 3.24 -13.33 15.85
C LYS A 137 4.08 -12.05 15.82
N TYR A 138 3.73 -11.14 14.91
CA TYR A 138 4.40 -9.84 14.76
C TYR A 138 4.35 -8.99 16.05
N GLU A 139 3.32 -9.17 16.89
CA GLU A 139 3.18 -8.49 18.19
C GLU A 139 4.32 -8.84 19.16
N ASN A 140 4.84 -10.07 19.05
CA ASN A 140 5.90 -10.61 19.91
C ASN A 140 7.30 -10.50 19.29
N ILE A 141 7.44 -9.77 18.17
CA ILE A 141 8.74 -9.48 17.58
C ILE A 141 9.01 -8.01 17.80
N LEU A 142 10.01 -7.74 18.64
CA LEU A 142 10.46 -6.41 19.00
C LEU A 142 11.67 -6.04 18.16
N VAL A 143 11.79 -4.77 17.78
CA VAL A 143 12.95 -4.26 17.03
C VAL A 143 13.39 -2.96 17.69
N ASP A 144 14.68 -2.86 18.01
CA ASP A 144 15.27 -1.64 18.57
C ASP A 144 15.70 -0.65 17.48
N ASN A 145 16.16 0.52 17.90
CA ASN A 145 16.62 1.57 16.99
C ASN A 145 17.89 1.20 16.20
N ASN A 146 18.57 0.11 16.57
CA ASN A 146 19.78 -0.40 15.91
C ASN A 146 19.47 -1.58 14.98
N ASP A 147 18.20 -1.79 14.62
CA ASP A 147 17.73 -2.89 13.76
C ASP A 147 17.97 -4.29 14.38
N ILE A 148 18.22 -4.36 15.69
CA ILE A 148 18.36 -5.62 16.43
C ILE A 148 16.98 -6.06 16.91
N PHE A 149 16.62 -7.29 16.60
CA PHE A 149 15.34 -7.85 17.01
C PHE A 149 15.44 -8.73 18.26
N TYR A 150 14.34 -8.79 19.01
CA TYR A 150 14.16 -9.63 20.18
C TYR A 150 12.78 -10.28 20.14
N PHE A 151 12.62 -11.46 20.75
CA PHE A 151 11.30 -12.04 20.97
C PHE A 151 10.76 -11.58 22.32
N ASN A 152 9.52 -11.12 22.32
CA ASN A 152 8.71 -11.04 23.51
C ASN A 152 8.01 -12.39 23.72
N TYR A 153 7.81 -12.76 24.99
CA TYR A 153 7.20 -14.03 25.37
C TYR A 153 5.86 -13.81 26.06
N GLU A 154 5.04 -12.90 25.51
CA GLU A 154 3.65 -12.74 25.92
C GLU A 154 2.81 -13.86 25.29
N LEU A 155 2.27 -14.76 26.12
CA LEU A 155 1.58 -15.96 25.67
C LEU A 155 0.06 -15.73 25.67
N LYS A 156 -0.40 -14.98 24.68
CA LYS A 156 -1.81 -14.60 24.52
C LYS A 156 -2.65 -15.64 23.78
N TYR A 157 -2.09 -16.23 22.73
CA TYR A 157 -2.81 -17.12 21.83
C TYR A 157 -2.71 -18.57 22.32
N PHE A 158 -3.79 -19.08 22.88
CA PHE A 158 -3.91 -20.44 23.40
C PHE A 158 -4.56 -21.38 22.39
N SER A 159 -4.01 -22.58 22.24
CA SER A 159 -4.67 -23.70 21.58
C SER A 159 -4.15 -25.01 22.17
N ARG A 160 -5.02 -26.03 22.20
CA ARG A 160 -4.64 -27.40 22.59
C ARG A 160 -3.93 -28.13 21.45
N GLU A 161 -4.15 -27.72 20.21
CA GLU A 161 -3.54 -28.36 19.07
C GLU A 161 -2.09 -27.90 18.90
N LYS A 162 -1.23 -28.84 18.50
CA LYS A 162 0.12 -28.50 18.05
C LYS A 162 0.03 -27.53 16.90
N ILE A 163 0.96 -26.57 16.88
CA ILE A 163 0.97 -25.56 15.83
C ILE A 163 1.24 -26.23 14.47
N SER A 164 0.38 -25.95 13.51
CA SER A 164 0.52 -26.48 12.15
C SER A 164 1.52 -25.63 11.35
N LYS A 165 2.15 -26.24 10.33
CA LYS A 165 2.97 -25.52 9.35
C LYS A 165 2.18 -24.38 8.70
N LYS A 166 0.91 -24.63 8.35
CA LYS A 166 0.01 -23.63 7.77
C LYS A 166 -0.13 -22.40 8.67
N GLU A 167 -0.27 -22.60 9.98
CA GLU A 167 -0.36 -21.49 10.93
C GLU A 167 0.95 -20.70 11.06
N ILE A 168 2.10 -21.39 11.06
CA ILE A 168 3.41 -20.71 11.04
C ILE A 168 3.52 -19.81 9.80
N PHE A 169 3.19 -20.31 8.62
CA PHE A 169 3.27 -19.52 7.39
C PHE A 169 2.24 -18.39 7.32
N LYS A 170 1.06 -18.57 7.92
CA LYS A 170 0.09 -17.48 8.11
C LYS A 170 0.65 -16.39 9.05
N ASN A 171 1.31 -16.76 10.14
CA ASN A 171 1.94 -15.78 11.02
C ASN A 171 3.09 -15.04 10.29
N ILE A 172 3.84 -15.74 9.44
CA ILE A 172 4.88 -15.13 8.60
C ILE A 172 4.27 -14.17 7.56
N SER A 173 3.12 -14.49 6.95
CA SER A 173 2.46 -13.54 6.05
C SER A 173 2.01 -12.28 6.78
N GLU A 174 1.51 -12.39 8.02
CA GLU A 174 1.21 -11.23 8.88
C GLU A 174 2.46 -10.38 9.18
N ILE A 175 3.64 -11.01 9.37
CA ILE A 175 4.91 -10.29 9.50
C ILE A 175 5.25 -9.54 8.20
N ILE A 176 5.12 -10.21 7.04
CA ILE A 176 5.39 -9.62 5.72
C ILE A 176 4.48 -8.41 5.48
N SER A 177 3.18 -8.53 5.72
CA SER A 177 2.23 -7.43 5.54
C SER A 177 2.52 -6.27 6.48
N THR A 178 2.94 -6.54 7.71
CA THR A 178 3.31 -5.52 8.68
C THR A 178 4.60 -4.79 8.27
N MET A 179 5.63 -5.51 7.83
CA MET A 179 6.93 -4.91 7.52
C MET A 179 6.97 -4.23 6.15
N PHE A 180 6.18 -4.67 5.18
CA PHE A 180 6.25 -4.23 3.77
C PHE A 180 4.90 -3.77 3.23
N GLU A 181 4.05 -3.21 4.08
CA GLU A 181 2.71 -2.73 3.73
C GLU A 181 2.76 -1.76 2.53
N THR A 182 3.76 -0.86 2.53
CA THR A 182 4.02 0.09 1.46
C THR A 182 4.21 -0.64 0.12
N GLU A 183 5.15 -1.56 0.04
CA GLU A 183 5.49 -2.34 -1.16
C GLU A 183 4.31 -3.16 -1.66
N ILE A 184 3.55 -3.77 -0.74
CA ILE A 184 2.37 -4.57 -1.06
C ILE A 184 1.25 -3.71 -1.65
N SER A 185 1.08 -2.49 -1.14
CA SER A 185 0.04 -1.57 -1.61
C SER A 185 0.29 -1.01 -3.02
N TYR A 186 1.52 -1.04 -3.52
CA TYR A 186 1.83 -0.54 -4.87
C TYR A 186 1.36 -1.51 -5.96
N LYS A 187 0.47 -1.01 -6.84
CA LYS A 187 -0.15 -1.77 -7.95
C LYS A 187 0.84 -2.54 -8.83
N TYR A 188 2.03 -1.98 -9.06
CA TYR A 188 3.04 -2.55 -9.95
C TYR A 188 3.93 -3.59 -9.28
N ASN A 189 3.91 -3.70 -7.94
CA ASN A 189 4.74 -4.66 -7.21
C ASN A 189 4.03 -6.02 -7.11
N LYS A 190 3.85 -6.67 -8.27
CA LYS A 190 3.19 -7.98 -8.35
C LYS A 190 3.95 -9.06 -7.57
N MET A 191 5.29 -8.96 -7.51
CA MET A 191 6.11 -10.00 -6.90
C MET A 191 5.93 -10.13 -5.40
N ILE A 192 5.96 -9.03 -4.65
CA ILE A 192 5.76 -9.13 -3.20
C ILE A 192 4.37 -9.64 -2.85
N ARG A 193 3.36 -9.29 -3.66
CA ARG A 193 1.98 -9.80 -3.51
C ARG A 193 1.90 -11.31 -3.75
N ILE A 194 2.57 -11.81 -4.79
CA ILE A 194 2.65 -13.26 -5.06
C ILE A 194 3.33 -13.98 -3.89
N ILE A 195 4.45 -13.45 -3.39
CA ILE A 195 5.17 -14.03 -2.26
C ILE A 195 4.29 -14.06 -1.00
N PHE A 196 3.61 -12.95 -0.71
CA PHE A 196 2.66 -12.85 0.39
C PHE A 196 1.53 -13.88 0.27
N GLN A 197 0.90 -14.01 -0.91
CA GLN A 197 -0.15 -15.00 -1.16
C GLN A 197 0.36 -16.45 -1.04
N LYS A 198 1.57 -16.74 -1.52
CA LYS A 198 2.21 -18.05 -1.35
C LYS A 198 2.42 -18.39 0.13
N CYS A 199 2.76 -17.41 0.97
CA CYS A 199 2.81 -17.62 2.43
C CYS A 199 1.43 -17.90 3.01
N GLU A 200 0.42 -17.10 2.72
CA GLU A 200 -0.94 -17.30 3.26
C GLU A 200 -1.53 -18.67 2.89
N LEU A 201 -1.30 -19.10 1.66
CA LEU A 201 -1.75 -20.39 1.14
C LEU A 201 -0.82 -21.56 1.52
N ASN A 202 0.24 -21.31 2.29
CA ASN A 202 1.23 -22.32 2.72
C ASN A 202 1.85 -23.10 1.53
N LEU A 203 2.18 -22.39 0.45
CA LEU A 203 2.76 -22.97 -0.77
C LEU A 203 4.29 -23.14 -0.70
N TYR A 204 4.95 -22.55 0.30
CA TYR A 204 6.39 -22.74 0.50
C TYR A 204 6.68 -24.07 1.21
N ALA A 205 7.67 -24.81 0.73
CA ALA A 205 8.15 -26.02 1.38
C ALA A 205 8.85 -25.70 2.71
N SER A 206 9.58 -24.59 2.78
CA SER A 206 10.36 -24.20 3.97
C SER A 206 10.58 -22.68 4.07
N ILE A 207 10.98 -22.20 5.25
CA ILE A 207 11.36 -20.79 5.47
C ILE A 207 12.60 -20.38 4.63
N PRO A 208 13.64 -21.22 4.48
CA PRO A 208 14.74 -20.92 3.56
C PRO A 208 14.31 -20.67 2.11
N GLU A 209 13.35 -21.45 1.60
CA GLU A 209 12.81 -21.25 0.25
C GLU A 209 12.15 -19.87 0.12
N LEU A 210 11.37 -19.46 1.13
CA LEU A 210 10.79 -18.12 1.21
C LEU A 210 11.87 -17.03 1.16
N ILE A 211 12.93 -17.16 1.96
CA ILE A 211 14.03 -16.19 2.00
C ILE A 211 14.71 -16.09 0.62
N ILE A 212 14.94 -17.23 -0.04
CA ILE A 212 15.54 -17.27 -1.39
C ILE A 212 14.64 -16.57 -2.41
N ASP A 213 13.32 -16.82 -2.36
CA ASP A 213 12.35 -16.19 -3.26
C ASP A 213 12.32 -14.66 -3.08
N PHE A 214 12.33 -14.18 -1.83
CA PHE A 214 12.47 -12.76 -1.53
C PHE A 214 13.77 -12.16 -2.07
N LYS A 215 14.92 -12.80 -1.82
CA LYS A 215 16.24 -12.33 -2.31
C LYS A 215 16.32 -12.27 -3.83
N LYS A 216 15.82 -13.30 -4.50
CA LYS A 216 15.82 -13.37 -5.98
C LYS A 216 15.02 -12.21 -6.58
N ASN A 217 13.95 -11.80 -5.91
CA ASN A 217 13.04 -10.77 -6.38
C ASN A 217 13.30 -9.39 -5.76
N GLU A 218 14.36 -9.22 -4.98
CA GLU A 218 14.63 -8.01 -4.20
C GLU A 218 14.65 -6.74 -5.07
N ARG A 219 15.31 -6.81 -6.23
CA ARG A 219 15.38 -5.70 -7.18
C ARG A 219 14.00 -5.28 -7.69
N SER A 220 13.13 -6.25 -7.98
CA SER A 220 11.77 -5.99 -8.46
C SER A 220 10.89 -5.42 -7.34
N ILE A 221 11.08 -5.90 -6.11
CA ILE A 221 10.31 -5.45 -4.95
C ILE A 221 10.69 -4.01 -4.55
N ARG A 222 11.98 -3.64 -4.67
CA ARG A 222 12.48 -2.28 -4.41
C ARG A 222 11.88 -1.22 -5.33
N ILE A 223 11.28 -1.58 -6.46
CA ILE A 223 10.67 -0.64 -7.40
C ILE A 223 9.34 -0.16 -6.80
N SER A 224 9.43 0.82 -5.90
CA SER A 224 8.31 1.37 -5.13
C SER A 224 7.70 2.64 -5.74
N SER A 225 8.13 3.06 -6.93
CA SER A 225 7.52 4.19 -7.64
C SER A 225 7.37 3.93 -9.14
N PHE A 226 6.33 4.52 -9.73
CA PHE A 226 6.14 4.55 -11.19
C PHE A 226 7.41 5.09 -11.89
N MET A 227 8.04 6.12 -11.35
CA MET A 227 9.27 6.70 -11.93
C MET A 227 10.45 5.73 -11.89
N MET A 228 10.59 4.95 -10.82
CA MET A 228 11.64 3.93 -10.70
C MET A 228 11.35 2.72 -11.59
N TYR A 229 10.07 2.36 -11.76
CA TYR A 229 9.62 1.35 -12.72
C TYR A 229 9.92 1.80 -14.15
N MET A 230 9.54 3.02 -14.50
CA MET A 230 9.80 3.62 -15.81
C MET A 230 11.31 3.71 -16.06
N LYS A 231 12.11 4.22 -15.11
CA LYS A 231 13.58 4.28 -15.21
C LYS A 231 14.20 2.90 -15.43
N ASN A 232 13.71 1.87 -14.75
CA ASN A 232 14.17 0.50 -14.94
C ASN A 232 13.77 -0.05 -16.33
N GLN A 233 12.55 0.21 -16.80
CA GLN A 233 12.12 -0.17 -18.15
C GLN A 233 12.88 0.58 -19.25
N PHE A 234 13.14 1.88 -19.05
CA PHE A 234 13.99 2.68 -19.93
C PHE A 234 15.43 2.16 -19.94
N ALA A 235 15.98 1.70 -18.81
CA ALA A 235 17.31 1.11 -18.74
C ALA A 235 17.38 -0.24 -19.50
N ILE A 236 16.38 -1.11 -19.35
CA ILE A 236 16.30 -2.40 -20.05
C ILE A 236 16.18 -2.19 -21.57
N ARG A 237 15.45 -1.17 -22.01
CA ARG A 237 15.19 -0.88 -23.43
C ARG A 237 16.08 0.24 -23.99
N LYS A 238 17.14 0.64 -23.27
CA LYS A 238 17.97 1.83 -23.57
C LYS A 238 18.41 1.91 -25.03
N ASN A 239 18.81 0.77 -25.61
CA ASN A 239 19.28 0.68 -26.99
C ASN A 239 18.17 0.84 -28.04
N LEU A 240 16.94 0.43 -27.75
CA LEU A 240 15.79 0.63 -28.64
C LEU A 240 15.29 2.07 -28.57
N ILE A 241 15.26 2.64 -27.36
CA ILE A 241 14.85 4.02 -27.12
C ILE A 241 15.85 5.01 -27.71
N SER A 242 17.15 4.76 -27.59
CA SER A 242 18.17 5.63 -28.20
C SER A 242 18.07 5.65 -29.73
N ARG A 243 17.76 4.51 -30.36
CA ARG A 243 17.52 4.42 -31.80
C ARG A 243 16.27 5.22 -32.21
N LEU A 244 15.15 5.05 -31.49
CA LEU A 244 13.91 5.79 -31.76
C LEU A 244 14.02 7.29 -31.48
N ALA A 245 14.76 7.70 -30.45
CA ALA A 245 14.99 9.10 -30.13
C ALA A 245 15.78 9.81 -31.24
N GLN A 246 16.79 9.15 -31.81
CA GLN A 246 17.58 9.67 -32.93
C GLN A 246 16.78 9.75 -34.23
N THR A 247 15.90 8.78 -34.50
CA THR A 247 15.18 8.72 -35.78
C THR A 247 13.87 9.49 -35.83
N VAL A 248 13.23 9.75 -34.68
CA VAL A 248 11.87 10.34 -34.67
C VAL A 248 11.77 11.61 -33.82
N ILE A 249 12.35 11.62 -32.63
CA ILE A 249 12.13 12.71 -31.65
C ILE A 249 13.03 13.92 -31.95
N ILE A 250 14.30 13.70 -32.25
CA ILE A 250 15.23 14.78 -32.60
C ILE A 250 14.80 15.50 -33.89
N PRO A 251 14.43 14.82 -34.99
CA PRO A 251 13.96 15.52 -36.18
C PRO A 251 12.63 16.26 -35.96
N SER A 252 11.70 15.74 -35.17
CA SER A 252 10.44 16.45 -34.90
C SER A 252 10.65 17.72 -34.06
N LEU A 253 11.54 17.69 -33.07
CA LEU A 253 11.94 18.88 -32.30
C LEU A 253 12.67 19.90 -33.17
N LEU A 254 13.55 19.44 -34.08
CA LEU A 254 14.20 20.33 -35.04
C LEU A 254 13.19 20.97 -35.99
N ILE A 255 12.22 20.21 -36.51
CA ILE A 255 11.14 20.74 -37.36
C ILE A 255 10.31 21.77 -36.60
N ALA A 256 9.94 21.49 -35.35
CA ALA A 256 9.20 22.43 -34.51
C ALA A 256 10.01 23.71 -34.22
N PHE A 257 11.32 23.57 -33.95
CA PHE A 257 12.22 24.70 -33.72
C PHE A 257 12.40 25.55 -35.00
N PHE A 258 12.57 24.91 -36.16
CA PHE A 258 12.62 25.58 -37.45
C PHE A 258 11.29 26.28 -37.77
N TYR A 259 10.15 25.67 -37.45
CA TYR A 259 8.84 26.30 -37.61
C TYR A 259 8.70 27.56 -36.75
N LEU A 260 9.16 27.53 -35.50
CA LEU A 260 9.15 28.71 -34.61
C LEU A 260 10.09 29.83 -35.08
N ILE A 261 11.25 29.49 -35.65
CA ILE A 261 12.16 30.48 -36.26
C ILE A 261 11.53 31.06 -37.53
N PHE A 262 10.98 30.19 -38.39
CA PHE A 262 10.36 30.58 -39.65
C PHE A 262 9.14 31.48 -39.42
N SER A 263 8.28 31.15 -38.46
CA SER A 263 7.13 31.98 -38.10
C SER A 263 7.57 33.36 -37.60
N LYS A 264 8.66 33.45 -36.82
CA LYS A 264 9.20 34.74 -36.36
C LYS A 264 9.78 35.61 -37.48
N ILE A 265 10.39 34.99 -38.50
CA ILE A 265 10.99 35.69 -39.64
C ILE A 265 9.92 36.11 -40.67
N PHE A 266 8.96 35.23 -40.99
CA PHE A 266 7.92 35.52 -41.98
C PHE A 266 6.81 36.44 -41.45
N VAL A 267 6.44 36.37 -40.17
CA VAL A 267 5.51 37.34 -39.56
C VAL A 267 6.11 38.76 -39.59
N LYS A 268 7.44 38.90 -39.55
CA LYS A 268 8.11 40.20 -39.66
C LYS A 268 8.11 40.76 -41.10
N LYS A 269 7.91 39.92 -42.12
CA LYS A 269 7.90 40.31 -43.55
C LYS A 269 6.50 40.62 -44.11
N ILE A 270 5.43 40.32 -43.39
CA ILE A 270 4.03 40.60 -43.80
C ILE A 270 3.55 41.97 -43.27
N LYS A 271 4.44 42.76 -42.63
CA LYS A 271 4.15 44.09 -42.09
C LYS A 271 4.57 45.26 -43.01
N ASP A 272 4.70 45.01 -44.31
CA ASP A 272 4.80 46.12 -45.29
C ASP A 272 3.41 46.32 -45.91
N GLU A 273 2.67 47.26 -45.30
CA GLU A 273 1.32 47.67 -45.70
C GLU A 273 1.32 48.29 -47.09
N LYS A 274 0.46 47.77 -47.99
CA LYS A 274 0.00 48.51 -49.17
C LYS A 274 -1.26 49.27 -48.77
N GLU A 275 -1.18 50.59 -48.73
CA GLU A 275 -2.34 51.46 -48.64
C GLU A 275 -3.21 51.28 -49.90
N ILE A 276 -4.49 50.95 -49.72
CA ILE A 276 -5.50 51.01 -50.78
C ILE A 276 -6.36 52.24 -50.48
N ILE A 277 -6.24 53.27 -51.31
CA ILE A 277 -7.02 54.50 -51.23
C ILE A 277 -8.33 54.30 -52.01
N ILE A 278 -9.48 54.43 -51.34
CA ILE A 278 -10.79 54.62 -51.97
C ILE A 278 -11.49 55.77 -51.24
N GLY A 279 -11.43 56.99 -51.79
CA GLY A 279 -12.07 58.18 -51.22
C GLY A 279 -11.33 58.82 -50.03
N GLU A 280 -11.96 59.81 -49.39
CA GLU A 280 -11.39 60.68 -48.33
C GLU A 280 -11.32 60.04 -46.92
N THR A 281 -11.58 58.74 -46.77
CA THR A 281 -11.53 58.07 -45.46
C THR A 281 -10.35 57.11 -45.36
N VAL A 282 -9.42 57.43 -44.45
CA VAL A 282 -8.30 56.58 -44.06
C VAL A 282 -8.77 55.64 -42.94
N TYR A 283 -8.73 54.33 -43.17
CA TYR A 283 -8.91 53.33 -42.12
C TYR A 283 -7.54 52.86 -41.62
N SER A 284 -7.21 53.21 -40.38
CA SER A 284 -6.06 52.66 -39.66
C SER A 284 -6.56 51.70 -38.59
N ILE A 285 -6.34 50.40 -38.73
CA ILE A 285 -6.60 49.43 -37.65
C ILE A 285 -5.28 49.21 -36.90
N GLY A 286 -5.06 50.09 -35.91
CA GLY A 286 -4.00 49.98 -34.91
C GLY A 286 -4.55 49.46 -33.57
N ASN A 287 -3.86 48.47 -33.02
CA ASN A 287 -4.08 47.88 -31.69
C ASN A 287 -4.19 48.92 -30.57
N GLN A 288 -5.04 48.64 -29.57
CA GLN A 288 -4.84 49.11 -28.20
C GLN A 288 -4.69 47.93 -27.25
N GLU A 289 -3.47 47.75 -26.73
CA GLU A 289 -3.23 47.08 -25.46
C GLU A 289 -3.27 48.11 -24.33
N ASN A 290 -3.96 47.74 -23.24
CA ASN A 290 -3.56 47.83 -21.83
C ASN A 290 -4.70 48.32 -20.93
N ASN A 291 -5.10 47.49 -19.96
CA ASN A 291 -4.59 47.69 -18.61
C ASN A 291 -4.96 46.55 -17.64
N LYS A 292 -3.97 46.20 -16.82
CA LYS A 292 -4.03 45.26 -15.71
C LYS A 292 -4.67 45.89 -14.46
N ASN A 293 -5.21 44.99 -13.63
CA ASN A 293 -5.50 45.07 -12.20
C ASN A 293 -6.90 45.50 -11.74
N LYS A 294 -7.73 44.52 -11.37
CA LYS A 294 -8.40 44.52 -10.06
C LYS A 294 -8.74 43.10 -9.58
N LYS A 295 -8.29 42.79 -8.36
CA LYS A 295 -8.58 41.57 -7.58
C LYS A 295 -10.08 41.37 -7.40
N ILE A 296 -10.58 40.13 -7.47
CA ILE A 296 -11.74 39.68 -6.68
C ILE A 296 -11.50 38.27 -6.12
N THR A 297 -11.91 38.17 -4.85
CA THR A 297 -11.82 37.19 -3.79
C THR A 297 -12.52 35.84 -4.09
N MET A 298 -12.10 34.80 -3.37
CA MET A 298 -12.86 33.57 -3.14
C MET A 298 -14.13 33.89 -2.33
N ASP A 299 -15.28 33.35 -2.74
CA ASP A 299 -16.40 33.09 -1.84
C ASP A 299 -17.01 31.72 -2.17
N ILE A 300 -17.05 30.87 -1.14
CA ILE A 300 -17.88 29.67 -1.07
C ILE A 300 -19.27 30.14 -0.68
N ASN A 301 -20.30 29.69 -1.40
CA ASN A 301 -21.60 29.44 -0.77
C ASN A 301 -22.30 28.27 -1.44
N LEU A 302 -22.64 27.28 -0.60
CA LEU A 302 -23.66 26.29 -0.88
C LEU A 302 -25.01 27.02 -0.91
N GLU A 303 -25.82 26.75 -1.93
CA GLU A 303 -27.21 26.33 -1.72
C GLU A 303 -27.81 25.79 -3.03
N SER A 304 -28.45 24.63 -2.90
CA SER A 304 -29.25 23.94 -3.90
C SER A 304 -30.60 24.62 -4.12
N PRO A 305 -31.16 24.53 -5.34
CA PRO A 305 -32.57 24.14 -5.45
C PRO A 305 -32.80 22.95 -6.38
N LYS A 306 -33.60 22.00 -5.89
CA LYS A 306 -34.28 20.97 -6.69
C LYS A 306 -35.27 21.65 -7.64
N GLN A 307 -35.21 21.32 -8.93
CA GLN A 307 -36.40 21.18 -9.77
C GLN A 307 -36.17 20.08 -10.81
N LYS A 308 -37.14 19.16 -10.87
CA LYS A 308 -37.22 18.01 -11.78
C LYS A 308 -37.64 18.53 -13.15
N GLU A 309 -36.93 18.19 -14.22
CA GLU A 309 -37.49 18.18 -15.57
C GLU A 309 -36.68 17.29 -16.54
N LYS A 310 -37.40 16.84 -17.57
CA LYS A 310 -37.27 15.66 -18.44
C LYS A 310 -35.86 15.33 -18.95
N THR A 311 -35.53 14.04 -18.96
CA THR A 311 -34.34 13.47 -19.61
C THR A 311 -34.43 13.64 -21.13
N GLU A 312 -33.75 14.67 -21.65
CA GLU A 312 -33.37 14.72 -23.07
C GLU A 312 -32.30 13.65 -23.32
N ASN A 313 -32.63 12.62 -24.10
CA ASN A 313 -31.67 11.60 -24.53
C ASN A 313 -30.75 12.21 -25.59
N ILE A 314 -29.48 12.45 -25.25
CA ILE A 314 -28.49 13.06 -26.13
C ILE A 314 -27.89 11.95 -27.01
N MET A 315 -28.40 11.77 -28.22
CA MET A 315 -27.80 10.86 -29.22
C MET A 315 -26.70 11.57 -30.03
N LEU A 316 -25.49 11.01 -30.01
CA LEU A 316 -24.30 11.43 -30.75
C LEU A 316 -23.90 10.34 -31.76
N SER A 317 -23.58 10.72 -33.00
CA SER A 317 -23.12 9.77 -34.01
C SER A 317 -21.61 9.48 -33.90
N PRO A 318 -21.15 8.23 -34.07
CA PRO A 318 -19.74 7.83 -33.99
C PRO A 318 -18.79 8.54 -34.98
N ASN A 319 -19.33 9.14 -36.05
CA ASN A 319 -18.57 9.86 -37.07
C ASN A 319 -18.65 11.39 -36.93
N GLU A 320 -19.23 11.91 -35.84
CA GLU A 320 -19.27 13.35 -35.58
C GLU A 320 -17.89 13.90 -35.25
N LYS A 321 -17.56 15.09 -35.78
CA LYS A 321 -16.32 15.82 -35.46
C LYS A 321 -16.43 16.45 -34.07
N LEU A 322 -16.35 15.61 -33.04
CA LEU A 322 -16.26 16.02 -31.64
C LEU A 322 -14.83 15.82 -31.15
N GLU A 323 -14.36 16.70 -30.27
CA GLU A 323 -13.15 16.43 -29.50
C GLU A 323 -13.49 15.38 -28.45
N PHE A 324 -12.64 14.36 -28.32
CA PHE A 324 -12.84 13.25 -27.39
C PHE A 324 -11.51 12.79 -26.79
N GLU A 325 -11.59 12.11 -25.66
CA GLU A 325 -10.46 11.45 -25.01
C GLU A 325 -10.67 9.93 -25.03
N ASP A 326 -9.58 9.19 -25.26
CA ASP A 326 -9.59 7.73 -25.18
C ASP A 326 -9.45 7.28 -23.72
N TYR A 327 -10.41 6.46 -23.26
CA TYR A 327 -10.43 5.92 -21.92
C TYR A 327 -10.35 4.40 -21.92
N ILE A 328 -9.41 3.84 -21.14
CA ILE A 328 -9.32 2.39 -20.95
C ILE A 328 -10.23 1.98 -19.79
N ILE A 329 -11.25 1.18 -20.09
CA ILE A 329 -12.23 0.70 -19.12
C ILE A 329 -11.52 -0.06 -17.98
N GLN A 330 -11.81 0.31 -16.74
CA GLN A 330 -11.29 -0.32 -15.52
C GLN A 330 -12.30 -1.32 -14.95
N ASN A 331 -11.85 -2.17 -14.03
CA ASN A 331 -12.74 -3.14 -13.39
C ASN A 331 -13.76 -2.44 -12.48
N GLY A 332 -15.05 -2.68 -12.74
CA GLY A 332 -16.16 -2.03 -12.04
C GLY A 332 -16.72 -0.78 -12.71
N ASP A 333 -16.15 -0.33 -13.84
CA ASP A 333 -16.68 0.80 -14.58
C ASP A 333 -18.04 0.46 -15.21
N THR A 334 -19.01 1.35 -15.02
CA THR A 334 -20.31 1.39 -15.71
C THR A 334 -20.46 2.71 -16.46
N PHE A 335 -21.32 2.78 -17.49
CA PHE A 335 -21.57 4.04 -18.21
C PHE A 335 -21.96 5.18 -17.26
N GLY A 336 -22.82 4.91 -16.26
CA GLY A 336 -23.19 5.90 -15.24
C GLY A 336 -21.99 6.39 -14.42
N SER A 337 -21.16 5.47 -13.92
CA SER A 337 -19.96 5.83 -13.16
C SER A 337 -18.95 6.66 -13.97
N LEU A 338 -18.85 6.40 -15.28
CA LEU A 338 -18.01 7.17 -16.19
C LEU A 338 -18.61 8.55 -16.46
N CYS A 339 -19.92 8.66 -16.63
CA CYS A 339 -20.57 9.95 -16.83
C CYS A 339 -20.44 10.86 -15.60
N ILE A 340 -20.57 10.31 -14.38
CA ILE A 340 -20.28 11.05 -13.15
C ILE A 340 -18.82 11.51 -13.12
N LYS A 341 -17.90 10.62 -13.48
CA LYS A 341 -16.46 10.90 -13.43
C LYS A 341 -16.03 12.00 -14.42
N PHE A 342 -16.56 12.00 -15.63
CA PHE A 342 -16.13 12.90 -16.71
C PHE A 342 -17.00 14.14 -16.85
N TYR A 343 -18.28 14.07 -16.48
CA TYR A 343 -19.24 15.17 -16.66
C TYR A 343 -19.91 15.63 -15.37
N GLY A 344 -19.76 14.89 -14.27
CA GLY A 344 -20.43 15.18 -13.00
C GLY A 344 -21.93 14.83 -12.96
N ASP A 345 -22.47 14.22 -14.03
CA ASP A 345 -23.90 13.91 -14.16
C ASP A 345 -24.10 12.62 -14.98
N GLU A 346 -24.98 11.73 -14.52
CA GLU A 346 -25.35 10.48 -15.20
C GLU A 346 -26.21 10.68 -16.45
N LYS A 347 -26.77 11.87 -16.66
CA LYS A 347 -27.61 12.17 -17.84
C LYS A 347 -26.89 12.01 -19.19
N PHE A 348 -25.56 11.98 -19.19
CA PHE A 348 -24.73 11.83 -20.39
C PHE A 348 -24.47 10.37 -20.82
N VAL A 349 -25.14 9.39 -20.20
CA VAL A 349 -24.99 7.97 -20.56
C VAL A 349 -25.26 7.73 -22.05
N SER A 350 -26.38 8.27 -22.55
CA SER A 350 -26.78 8.18 -23.96
C SER A 350 -25.75 8.82 -24.92
N ALA A 351 -25.04 9.85 -24.47
CA ALA A 351 -24.00 10.51 -25.26
C ALA A 351 -22.75 9.65 -25.41
N ILE A 352 -22.28 8.99 -24.33
CA ILE A 352 -21.12 8.09 -24.40
C ILE A 352 -21.46 6.83 -25.19
N SER A 353 -22.60 6.19 -24.91
CA SER A 353 -22.97 4.92 -25.52
C SER A 353 -23.16 5.06 -27.03
N SER A 354 -23.94 6.06 -27.49
CA SER A 354 -24.19 6.31 -28.91
C SER A 354 -22.93 6.69 -29.67
N PHE A 355 -22.04 7.50 -29.08
CA PHE A 355 -20.76 7.87 -29.70
C PHE A 355 -19.82 6.67 -29.90
N ASN A 356 -20.00 5.61 -29.11
CA ASN A 356 -19.23 4.36 -29.23
C ASN A 356 -19.99 3.24 -29.95
N SER A 357 -21.15 3.52 -30.56
CA SER A 357 -22.03 2.51 -31.17
C SER A 357 -22.44 1.38 -30.20
N MET A 358 -22.58 1.69 -28.91
CA MET A 358 -22.96 0.76 -27.86
C MET A 358 -24.35 1.10 -27.30
N ASN A 359 -25.01 0.12 -26.71
CA ASN A 359 -26.28 0.35 -25.99
C ASN A 359 -25.99 0.75 -24.53
N ASP A 360 -26.83 1.60 -23.95
CA ASP A 360 -26.69 2.12 -22.58
C ASP A 360 -26.69 1.02 -21.50
N LYS A 361 -27.14 -0.19 -21.88
CA LYS A 361 -27.20 -1.39 -21.03
C LYS A 361 -26.06 -2.38 -21.28
N ASP A 362 -25.17 -2.11 -22.22
CA ASP A 362 -24.06 -3.02 -22.54
C ASP A 362 -23.05 -3.07 -21.39
N LEU A 363 -22.50 -4.27 -21.15
CA LEU A 363 -21.45 -4.46 -20.15
C LEU A 363 -20.12 -3.91 -20.68
N LEU A 364 -19.50 -3.04 -19.87
CA LEU A 364 -18.17 -2.51 -20.14
C LEU A 364 -17.11 -3.55 -19.71
N PHE A 365 -16.30 -4.00 -20.67
CA PHE A 365 -15.25 -4.98 -20.41
C PHE A 365 -13.92 -4.29 -20.10
N PRO A 366 -13.29 -4.60 -18.95
CA PRO A 366 -12.01 -3.99 -18.58
C PRO A 366 -10.92 -4.21 -19.62
N GLY A 367 -10.16 -3.16 -19.92
CA GLY A 367 -9.08 -3.18 -20.91
C GLY A 367 -9.49 -2.82 -22.35
N LYS A 368 -10.79 -2.65 -22.64
CA LYS A 368 -11.24 -2.06 -23.91
C LYS A 368 -11.14 -0.53 -23.86
N ILE A 369 -10.93 0.09 -25.04
CA ILE A 369 -10.90 1.55 -25.21
C ILE A 369 -12.31 2.03 -25.48
N LEU A 370 -12.72 3.07 -24.75
CA LEU A 370 -13.98 3.79 -24.88
C LEU A 370 -13.67 5.25 -25.20
N ARG A 371 -14.28 5.81 -26.23
CA ARG A 371 -14.12 7.22 -26.60
C ARG A 371 -15.06 8.08 -25.79
N ILE A 372 -14.55 9.08 -25.08
CA ILE A 372 -15.35 9.96 -24.21
C ILE A 372 -15.35 11.36 -24.81
N PRO A 373 -16.47 11.84 -25.37
CA PRO A 373 -16.57 13.20 -25.89
C PRO A 373 -16.26 14.25 -24.82
N LEU A 374 -15.61 15.35 -25.18
CA LEU A 374 -15.41 16.45 -24.22
C LEU A 374 -16.72 17.17 -23.95
N ARG A 375 -16.94 17.54 -22.68
CA ARG A 375 -18.16 18.25 -22.25
C ARG A 375 -18.40 19.55 -23.03
N SER A 376 -17.33 20.30 -23.32
CA SER A 376 -17.38 21.52 -24.14
C SER A 376 -17.89 21.24 -25.56
N SER A 377 -17.49 20.13 -26.17
CA SER A 377 -17.95 19.73 -27.50
C SER A 377 -19.42 19.28 -27.49
N ILE A 378 -19.88 18.60 -26.42
CA ILE A 378 -21.30 18.24 -26.25
C ILE A 378 -22.15 19.50 -26.11
N ILE A 379 -21.74 20.45 -25.27
CA ILE A 379 -22.48 21.71 -25.03
C ILE A 379 -22.56 22.55 -26.31
N LYS A 380 -21.43 22.75 -26.99
CA LYS A 380 -21.39 23.45 -28.28
C LYS A 380 -22.35 22.81 -29.28
N LYS A 381 -22.47 21.48 -29.28
CA LYS A 381 -23.38 20.78 -30.18
C LYS A 381 -24.86 20.94 -29.81
N LEU A 382 -25.17 20.99 -28.52
CA LEU A 382 -26.52 21.26 -28.03
C LEU A 382 -26.94 22.71 -28.33
N GLU A 383 -26.01 23.66 -28.29
CA GLU A 383 -26.22 25.05 -28.72
C GLU A 383 -26.48 25.14 -30.23
N GLU A 384 -25.67 24.46 -31.06
CA GLU A 384 -25.89 24.38 -32.51
C GLU A 384 -27.26 23.79 -32.89
N ARG A 385 -27.79 22.83 -32.12
CA ARG A 385 -29.12 22.25 -32.38
C ARG A 385 -30.27 23.22 -32.04
N LYS A 386 -30.08 24.05 -31.02
CA LYS A 386 -31.06 25.07 -30.59
C LYS A 386 -31.13 26.29 -31.52
N GLU A 387 -30.10 26.52 -32.33
CA GLU A 387 -30.10 27.58 -33.37
C GLU A 387 -30.75 27.11 -34.69
N THR A 388 -30.98 25.81 -34.85
CA THR A 388 -31.58 25.21 -36.06
C THR A 388 -33.06 24.79 -35.91
N GLU A 389 -33.61 24.92 -34.71
CA GLU A 389 -35.05 24.81 -34.40
C GLU A 389 -35.65 26.21 -34.23
#